data_AF-A0A023FIR9-F1
#
_entry.id   AF-A0A023FIR9-F1
#
_cell.length_a   1.000
_cell.length_b   1.000
_cell.length_c   1.000
_cell.angle_alpha   90.00
_cell.angle_beta   90.00
_cell.angle_gamma   90.00
#
_symmetry.space_group_name_H-M   'P 1'
#
loop_
_entity.id
_entity.type
_entity.pdbx_description
1 polymer ?
#
loop_
_entity_poly.entity_id
_entity_poly.type
_entity_poly.pdbx_seq_one_letter_code
_entity_poly.pdbx_strand_id
1 'polypeptide(L)'
;KCVVAGYEVSLRTNLKWKPKMSTMATLRQQAFKKYLELDQPDDQVFCTYVFVDATLENLRSKMRVLNYEPKAPEDCPMSTFCGMGTSQWPDADVNSELFLAPVALFRDPFLGGRSKLVLCEVLNSDHKPNETNTRRPCRNAMEAAKDEDPWFGIEQEYVILERNGAPIGWPKDEQALKKCRDYYYAVGPDNIAGRQIADAHIKACAYAGVKLYGSNPEAFLSQWEYQIGPLPGVEAGDHLWMS
;
A
#
# COMPACT_ATOMS: atom_id res chain seq x y z
N LYS A 1 -28.65 7.67 -4.70
CA LYS A 1 -28.86 9.08 -4.28
C LYS A 1 -28.18 9.25 -2.94
N CYS A 2 -27.00 9.85 -2.88
CA CYS A 2 -26.30 10.09 -1.62
C CYS A 2 -26.35 11.59 -1.31
N VAL A 3 -26.90 11.95 -0.14
CA VAL A 3 -27.04 13.33 0.31
C VAL A 3 -25.93 13.59 1.32
N VAL A 4 -24.90 14.32 0.90
CA VAL A 4 -23.92 14.93 1.80
C VAL A 4 -24.12 16.45 1.67
N ALA A 5 -24.55 17.07 2.77
CA ALA A 5 -24.59 18.52 3.02
C ALA A 5 -24.89 19.42 1.79
N GLY A 6 -26.17 19.55 1.44
CA GLY A 6 -26.77 20.83 1.02
C GLY A 6 -26.28 21.55 -0.25
N TYR A 7 -25.38 20.98 -1.06
CA TYR A 7 -24.99 21.58 -2.34
C TYR A 7 -25.25 20.62 -3.50
N GLU A 8 -26.23 20.98 -4.34
CA GLU A 8 -26.49 20.35 -5.63
C GLU A 8 -25.35 20.73 -6.59
N VAL A 9 -24.38 19.83 -6.80
CA VAL A 9 -23.41 19.98 -7.88
C VAL A 9 -23.96 19.30 -9.12
N SER A 10 -24.63 20.08 -9.97
CA SER A 10 -24.95 19.66 -11.34
C SER A 10 -23.66 19.61 -12.16
N LEU A 11 -23.09 18.43 -12.34
CA LEU A 11 -22.03 18.20 -13.33
C LEU A 11 -22.64 18.31 -14.73
N ARG A 12 -22.67 19.52 -15.29
CA ARG A 12 -22.92 19.73 -16.71
C ARG A 12 -21.75 19.13 -17.51
N THR A 13 -21.93 17.89 -17.97
CA THR A 13 -20.99 17.20 -18.86
C THR A 13 -21.04 17.83 -20.26
N ASN A 14 -20.22 18.85 -20.51
CA ASN A 14 -19.87 19.30 -21.86
C ASN A 14 -18.47 19.94 -21.94
N LEU A 15 -17.55 19.59 -21.03
CA LEU A 15 -16.13 19.82 -21.27
C LEU A 15 -15.55 18.62 -22.01
N LYS A 16 -15.22 18.80 -23.30
CA LYS A 16 -14.28 17.91 -23.99
C LYS A 16 -12.90 18.09 -23.36
N TRP A 17 -12.60 17.31 -22.33
CA TRP A 17 -11.28 17.24 -21.73
C TRP A 17 -10.31 16.65 -22.76
N LYS A 18 -9.44 17.49 -23.33
CA LYS A 18 -8.28 17.02 -24.08
C LYS A 18 -7.20 16.70 -23.05
N PRO A 19 -6.69 15.46 -22.96
CA PRO A 19 -5.53 15.17 -22.14
C PRO A 19 -4.34 15.90 -22.77
N LYS A 20 -4.03 17.10 -22.31
CA LYS A 20 -2.62 17.49 -22.28
C LYS A 20 -2.05 16.63 -21.16
N MET A 21 -1.05 15.81 -21.46
CA MET A 21 -0.19 15.23 -20.42
C MET A 21 0.25 16.40 -19.54
N SER A 22 -0.41 16.60 -18.40
CA SER A 22 0.00 17.62 -17.46
C SER A 22 1.32 17.10 -16.92
N THR A 23 2.41 17.74 -17.30
CA THR A 23 3.58 17.75 -16.43
C THR A 23 3.04 18.21 -15.08
N MET A 24 3.03 17.33 -14.07
CA MET A 24 2.81 17.81 -12.71
C MET A 24 3.78 18.98 -12.52
N ALA A 25 3.29 20.10 -11.99
CA ALA A 25 4.19 21.15 -11.54
C ALA A 25 5.29 20.46 -10.74
N THR A 26 6.55 20.61 -11.17
CA THR A 26 7.67 19.93 -10.52
C THR A 26 7.61 20.32 -9.05
N LEU A 27 7.19 19.39 -8.21
CA LEU A 27 7.01 19.65 -6.78
C LEU A 27 8.35 20.16 -6.28
N ARG A 28 8.38 21.37 -5.72
CA ARG A 28 9.57 21.87 -5.05
C ARG A 28 9.75 21.02 -3.81
N GLN A 29 10.47 19.89 -3.92
CA GLN A 29 10.66 18.90 -2.87
C GLN A 29 11.13 19.56 -1.56
N GLN A 30 11.99 20.57 -1.66
CA GLN A 30 12.45 21.36 -0.51
C GLN A 30 11.33 22.14 0.19
N ALA A 31 10.35 22.68 -0.55
CA ALA A 31 9.21 23.36 0.04
C ALA A 31 8.27 22.37 0.74
N PHE A 32 8.04 21.20 0.12
CA PHE A 32 7.23 20.13 0.71
C PHE A 32 7.85 19.56 2.00
N LYS A 33 9.18 19.35 1.99
CA LYS A 33 9.95 18.86 3.13
C LYS A 33 9.73 19.70 4.40
N LYS A 34 9.66 21.03 4.28
CA LYS A 34 9.40 21.94 5.41
C LYS A 34 8.10 21.65 6.16
N TYR A 35 7.08 21.13 5.47
CA TYR A 35 5.80 20.78 6.09
C TYR A 35 5.83 19.40 6.74
N LEU A 36 6.54 18.44 6.12
CA LEU A 36 6.72 17.10 6.69
C LEU A 36 7.62 17.07 7.93
N GLU A 37 8.50 18.07 8.08
CA GLU A 37 9.37 18.24 9.24
C GLU A 37 8.74 19.06 10.37
N LEU A 38 7.48 19.49 10.24
CA LEU A 38 6.78 20.14 11.34
C LEU A 38 6.58 19.14 12.49
N ASP A 39 6.78 19.61 13.72
CA ASP A 39 6.49 18.81 14.90
C ASP A 39 5.02 18.39 14.90
N GLN A 40 4.78 17.09 15.06
CA GLN A 40 3.45 16.54 15.19
C GLN A 40 2.82 17.03 16.51
N PRO A 41 1.61 17.62 16.51
CA PRO A 41 0.95 18.04 17.74
C PRO A 41 0.78 16.88 18.73
N ASP A 42 0.99 17.12 20.02
CA ASP A 42 0.94 16.08 21.06
C ASP A 42 -0.44 15.41 21.19
N ASP A 43 -1.50 16.09 20.79
CA ASP A 43 -2.89 15.62 20.81
C ASP A 43 -3.39 15.10 19.45
N GLN A 44 -2.52 14.94 18.46
CA GLN A 44 -2.88 14.43 17.14
C GLN A 44 -1.92 13.35 16.65
N VAL A 45 -2.48 12.16 16.44
CA VAL A 45 -1.81 11.02 15.83
C VAL A 45 -2.49 10.69 14.51
N PHE A 46 -1.72 10.65 13.43
CA PHE A 46 -2.22 10.34 12.10
C PHE A 46 -2.19 8.83 11.87
N CYS A 47 -3.35 8.23 11.64
CA CYS A 47 -3.49 6.81 11.36
C CYS A 47 -4.02 6.63 9.93
N THR A 48 -3.18 6.11 9.05
CA THR A 48 -3.53 5.80 7.66
C THR A 48 -4.07 4.38 7.58
N TYR A 49 -5.38 4.25 7.38
CA TYR A 49 -6.07 2.97 7.21
C TYR A 49 -5.85 2.50 5.78
N VAL A 50 -5.32 1.30 5.62
CA VAL A 50 -4.96 0.67 4.35
C VAL A 50 -5.78 -0.61 4.19
N PHE A 51 -6.31 -0.85 2.99
CA PHE A 51 -7.13 -2.03 2.69
C PHE A 51 -7.06 -2.40 1.21
N VAL A 52 -7.39 -3.64 0.89
CA VAL A 52 -7.41 -4.17 -0.47
C VAL A 52 -8.77 -3.88 -1.13
N ASP A 53 -8.76 -3.44 -2.39
CA ASP A 53 -10.00 -3.19 -3.15
C ASP A 53 -10.55 -4.45 -3.86
N ALA A 54 -11.60 -4.27 -4.66
CA ALA A 54 -12.27 -5.39 -5.31
C ALA A 54 -11.41 -6.15 -6.34
N THR A 55 -10.30 -5.58 -6.82
CA THR A 55 -9.44 -6.30 -7.77
C THR A 55 -8.55 -7.33 -7.09
N LEU A 56 -8.42 -7.27 -5.76
CA LEU A 56 -7.48 -8.09 -4.98
C LEU A 56 -6.01 -7.86 -5.34
N GLU A 57 -5.71 -6.78 -6.05
CA GLU A 57 -4.36 -6.42 -6.51
C GLU A 57 -3.95 -5.03 -6.00
N ASN A 58 -4.92 -4.14 -5.75
CA ASN A 58 -4.66 -2.75 -5.41
C ASN A 58 -4.99 -2.44 -3.95
N LEU A 59 -4.11 -1.65 -3.35
CA LEU A 59 -4.34 -1.04 -2.05
C LEU A 59 -5.04 0.31 -2.18
N ARG A 60 -5.92 0.59 -1.22
CA ARG A 60 -6.56 1.87 -0.99
C ARG A 60 -6.23 2.33 0.41
N SER A 61 -6.25 3.64 0.61
CA SER A 61 -6.03 4.18 1.94
C SER A 61 -6.79 5.46 2.21
N LYS A 62 -7.01 5.73 3.49
CA LYS A 62 -7.52 7.00 3.99
C LYS A 62 -7.01 7.25 5.40
N MET A 63 -6.94 8.51 5.80
CA MET A 63 -6.40 8.89 7.10
C MET A 63 -7.50 9.19 8.11
N ARG A 64 -7.24 8.86 9.37
CA ARG A 64 -7.97 9.30 10.55
C ARG A 64 -6.99 9.96 11.52
N VAL A 65 -7.44 11.00 12.22
CA VAL A 65 -6.68 11.62 13.32
C VAL A 65 -7.23 11.07 14.65
N LEU A 66 -6.35 10.55 15.49
CA LEU A 66 -6.65 10.11 16.85
C LEU A 66 -6.00 11.06 17.86
N ASN A 67 -6.59 11.20 19.03
CA ASN A 67 -6.04 12.01 20.13
C ASN A 67 -5.17 11.20 21.11
N TYR A 68 -4.82 9.98 20.74
CA TYR A 68 -3.93 9.09 21.44
C TYR A 68 -3.12 8.27 20.43
N GLU A 69 -1.97 7.74 20.86
CA GLU A 69 -1.18 6.83 20.04
C GLU A 69 -1.64 5.39 20.28
N PRO A 70 -2.27 4.71 19.29
CA PRO A 70 -2.66 3.32 19.45
C PRO A 70 -1.42 2.43 19.54
N LYS A 71 -1.49 1.38 20.36
CA LYS A 71 -0.41 0.42 20.59
C LYS A 71 -0.70 -0.95 19.96
N ALA A 72 -1.96 -1.27 19.74
CA ALA A 72 -2.42 -2.46 19.03
C ALA A 72 -3.54 -2.11 18.02
N PRO A 73 -3.84 -2.98 17.04
CA PRO A 73 -4.93 -2.76 16.08
C PRO A 73 -6.29 -2.52 16.75
N GLU A 74 -6.56 -3.16 17.90
CA GLU A 74 -7.80 -3.05 18.65
C GLU A 74 -8.00 -1.66 19.28
N ASP A 75 -6.91 -0.91 19.49
CA ASP A 75 -6.97 0.48 19.93
C ASP A 75 -7.43 1.41 18.80
N CYS A 76 -7.39 0.96 17.54
CA CYS A 76 -7.85 1.76 16.41
C CYS A 76 -9.37 1.60 16.23
N PRO A 77 -10.15 2.69 16.21
CA PRO A 77 -11.58 2.60 15.98
C PRO A 77 -11.88 2.15 14.55
N MET A 78 -12.92 1.34 14.34
CA MET A 78 -13.39 1.04 12.99
C MET A 78 -13.67 2.31 12.20
N SER A 79 -13.41 2.27 10.90
CA SER A 79 -13.75 3.34 9.98
C SER A 79 -14.72 2.84 8.91
N THR A 80 -15.27 3.75 8.12
CA THR A 80 -16.22 3.40 7.05
C THR A 80 -15.81 4.01 5.73
N PHE A 81 -16.22 3.45 4.61
CA PHE A 81 -15.94 4.02 3.29
C PHE A 81 -17.02 3.62 2.28
N CYS A 82 -17.12 4.38 1.19
CA CYS A 82 -18.04 4.07 0.11
C CYS A 82 -17.47 2.96 -0.79
N GLY A 83 -18.02 1.75 -0.68
CA GLY A 83 -17.62 0.56 -1.45
C GLY A 83 -17.82 0.71 -2.96
N MET A 84 -18.69 1.62 -3.41
CA MET A 84 -18.81 1.95 -4.84
C MET A 84 -17.51 2.55 -5.40
N GLY A 85 -16.81 3.36 -4.61
CA GLY A 85 -15.53 3.98 -5.02
C GLY A 85 -14.38 3.00 -5.21
N THR A 86 -14.54 1.76 -4.76
CA THR A 86 -13.55 0.68 -4.81
C THR A 86 -14.07 -0.57 -5.50
N SER A 87 -15.23 -0.47 -6.16
CA SER A 87 -15.91 -1.57 -6.84
C SER A 87 -16.27 -2.77 -5.94
N GLN A 88 -16.35 -2.54 -4.63
CA GLN A 88 -16.77 -3.55 -3.63
C GLN A 88 -18.28 -3.49 -3.35
N TRP A 89 -18.97 -2.55 -4.00
CA TRP A 89 -20.42 -2.44 -4.02
C TRP A 89 -20.87 -1.81 -5.36
N PRO A 90 -21.96 -2.27 -6.00
CA PRO A 90 -22.33 -1.81 -7.34
C PRO A 90 -22.81 -0.35 -7.39
N ASP A 91 -23.55 0.12 -6.38
CA ASP A 91 -24.29 1.39 -6.43
C ASP A 91 -24.07 2.29 -5.21
N ALA A 92 -24.25 3.61 -5.34
CA ALA A 92 -24.22 4.52 -4.19
C ALA A 92 -25.57 4.54 -3.44
N ASP A 93 -25.80 3.51 -2.62
CA ASP A 93 -26.98 3.31 -1.76
C ASP A 93 -26.62 3.17 -0.27
N VAL A 94 -27.62 2.93 0.59
CA VAL A 94 -27.45 2.82 2.05
C VAL A 94 -26.58 1.66 2.50
N ASN A 95 -26.41 0.62 1.68
CA ASN A 95 -25.59 -0.55 1.94
C ASN A 95 -24.18 -0.42 1.35
N SER A 96 -23.93 0.61 0.55
CA SER A 96 -22.61 0.91 -0.02
C SER A 96 -21.60 1.43 1.00
N GLU A 97 -22.02 1.71 2.23
CA GLU A 97 -21.13 2.04 3.34
C GLU A 97 -20.54 0.74 3.91
N LEU A 98 -19.28 0.46 3.59
CA LEU A 98 -18.52 -0.68 4.08
C LEU A 98 -17.64 -0.26 5.25
N PHE A 99 -17.20 -1.23 6.04
CA PHE A 99 -16.42 -1.02 7.25
C PHE A 99 -14.98 -1.49 7.08
N LEU A 100 -14.05 -0.71 7.65
CA LEU A 100 -12.65 -1.05 7.81
C LEU A 100 -12.43 -1.45 9.27
N ALA A 101 -12.20 -2.74 9.50
CA ALA A 101 -11.83 -3.30 10.79
C ALA A 101 -10.30 -3.43 10.85
N PRO A 102 -9.61 -2.70 11.76
CA PRO A 102 -8.17 -2.83 11.94
C PRO A 102 -7.74 -4.25 12.30
N VAL A 103 -6.65 -4.71 11.69
CA VAL A 103 -6.13 -6.07 11.89
C VAL A 103 -4.62 -6.14 12.11
N ALA A 104 -3.86 -5.13 11.66
CA ALA A 104 -2.43 -5.02 11.95
C ALA A 104 -2.02 -3.53 12.00
N LEU A 105 -0.97 -3.24 12.78
CA LEU A 105 -0.53 -1.87 13.07
C LEU A 105 0.97 -1.74 12.84
N PHE A 106 1.37 -0.72 12.06
CA PHE A 106 2.75 -0.44 11.69
C PHE A 106 3.09 1.02 11.95
N ARG A 107 4.38 1.34 12.09
CA ARG A 107 4.83 2.74 12.09
C ARG A 107 4.70 3.30 10.68
N ASP A 108 4.35 4.58 10.56
CA ASP A 108 4.27 5.25 9.25
C ASP A 108 5.66 5.80 8.83
N PRO A 109 6.32 5.23 7.80
CA PRO A 109 7.63 5.69 7.36
C PRO A 109 7.57 6.99 6.54
N PHE A 110 6.39 7.45 6.14
CA PHE A 110 6.20 8.64 5.32
C PHE A 110 5.98 9.88 6.17
N LEU A 111 5.13 9.76 7.20
CA LEU A 111 4.82 10.84 8.14
C LEU A 111 5.71 10.81 9.39
N GLY A 112 6.31 9.66 9.71
CA GLY A 112 7.17 9.51 10.87
C GLY A 112 6.45 9.78 12.20
N GLY A 113 7.25 10.05 13.23
CA GLY A 113 6.74 10.40 14.57
C GLY A 113 5.85 9.31 15.16
N ARG A 114 4.69 9.70 15.71
CA ARG A 114 3.71 8.79 16.31
C ARG A 114 2.71 8.23 15.29
N SER A 115 2.80 8.65 14.03
CA SER A 115 1.88 8.26 12.97
C SER A 115 1.96 6.76 12.68
N LYS A 116 0.83 6.18 12.25
CA LYS A 116 0.64 4.75 12.06
C LYS A 116 0.08 4.42 10.69
N LEU A 117 0.48 3.28 10.14
CA LEU A 117 -0.27 2.58 9.10
C LEU A 117 -1.11 1.48 9.76
N VAL A 118 -2.36 1.36 9.36
CA VAL A 118 -3.35 0.44 9.94
C VAL A 118 -3.88 -0.45 8.82
N LEU A 119 -3.41 -1.69 8.72
CA LEU A 119 -4.01 -2.66 7.80
C LEU A 119 -5.41 -3.00 8.30
N CYS A 120 -6.38 -2.98 7.41
CA CYS A 120 -7.77 -3.26 7.71
C CYS A 120 -8.31 -4.38 6.84
N GLU A 121 -9.16 -5.22 7.43
CA GLU A 121 -10.04 -6.07 6.66
C GLU A 121 -11.36 -5.33 6.35
N VAL A 122 -12.01 -5.71 5.26
CA VAL A 122 -13.26 -5.10 4.80
C VAL A 122 -14.46 -5.93 5.26
N LEU A 123 -15.44 -5.26 5.87
CA LEU A 123 -16.70 -5.84 6.31
C LEU A 123 -17.88 -5.13 5.62
N ASN A 124 -18.95 -5.88 5.40
CA ASN A 124 -20.25 -5.39 4.93
C ASN A 124 -20.98 -4.60 6.01
N SER A 125 -22.12 -4.01 5.65
CA SER A 125 -23.00 -3.27 6.56
C SER A 125 -23.58 -4.13 7.70
N ASP A 126 -23.63 -5.44 7.53
CA ASP A 126 -24.00 -6.42 8.57
C ASP A 126 -22.80 -6.90 9.41
N HIS A 127 -21.64 -6.24 9.26
CA HIS A 127 -20.36 -6.56 9.91
C HIS A 127 -19.79 -7.94 9.59
N LYS A 128 -20.32 -8.64 8.58
CA LYS A 128 -19.68 -9.86 8.07
C LYS A 128 -18.57 -9.51 7.09
N PRO A 129 -17.58 -10.40 6.89
CA PRO A 129 -16.54 -10.21 5.88
C PRO A 129 -17.15 -9.90 4.51
N ASN A 130 -16.65 -8.86 3.84
CA ASN A 130 -16.99 -8.61 2.44
C ASN A 130 -16.48 -9.77 1.57
N GLU A 131 -17.09 -9.99 0.41
CA GLU A 131 -16.70 -11.07 -0.51
C GLU A 131 -15.23 -10.99 -0.97
N THR A 132 -14.66 -9.78 -1.01
CA THR A 132 -13.25 -9.53 -1.35
C THR A 132 -12.28 -9.72 -0.18
N ASN A 133 -12.79 -10.02 1.03
CA ASN A 133 -11.96 -10.25 2.21
C ASN A 133 -11.41 -11.69 2.23
N THR A 134 -10.23 -11.86 1.65
CA THR A 134 -9.49 -13.13 1.65
C THR A 134 -8.74 -13.40 2.95
N ARG A 135 -8.51 -12.38 3.78
CA ARG A 135 -7.81 -12.50 5.07
C ARG A 135 -8.60 -13.35 6.07
N ARG A 136 -9.93 -13.16 6.15
CA ARG A 136 -10.77 -13.89 7.11
C ARG A 136 -10.73 -15.42 6.93
N PRO A 137 -10.95 -15.98 5.73
CA PRO A 137 -10.82 -17.42 5.53
C PRO A 137 -9.38 -17.89 5.76
N CYS A 138 -8.36 -17.11 5.37
CA CYS A 138 -6.95 -17.43 5.67
C CYS A 138 -6.71 -17.56 7.19
N ARG A 139 -7.12 -16.59 8.00
CA ARG A 139 -6.98 -16.66 9.45
C ARG A 139 -7.68 -17.89 10.04
N ASN A 140 -8.88 -18.22 9.56
CA ASN A 140 -9.61 -19.41 10.03
C ASN A 140 -8.85 -20.71 9.71
N ALA A 141 -8.23 -20.80 8.53
CA ALA A 141 -7.39 -21.94 8.17
C ALA A 141 -6.12 -22.03 9.03
N MET A 142 -5.47 -20.89 9.31
CA MET A 142 -4.28 -20.85 10.17
C MET A 142 -4.59 -21.20 11.62
N GLU A 143 -5.74 -20.78 12.15
CA GLU A 143 -6.20 -21.19 13.49
C GLU A 143 -6.49 -22.69 13.57
N ALA A 144 -7.09 -23.26 12.52
CA ALA A 144 -7.35 -24.70 12.45
C ALA A 144 -6.06 -25.54 12.36
N ALA A 145 -4.98 -24.96 11.83
CA ALA A 145 -3.68 -25.61 11.68
C ALA A 145 -2.65 -25.15 12.73
N LYS A 146 -3.06 -24.48 13.81
CA LYS A 146 -2.13 -23.85 14.77
C LYS A 146 -1.17 -24.82 15.45
N ASP A 147 -1.58 -26.08 15.62
CA ASP A 147 -0.76 -27.11 16.27
C ASP A 147 0.42 -27.56 15.38
N GLU A 148 0.40 -27.23 14.07
CA GLU A 148 1.48 -27.49 13.13
C GLU A 148 2.50 -26.34 13.07
N ASP A 149 2.26 -25.22 13.76
CA ASP A 149 3.10 -24.00 13.77
C ASP A 149 3.56 -23.57 12.35
N PRO A 150 2.62 -23.23 11.42
CA PRO A 150 2.96 -22.98 10.03
C PRO A 150 3.67 -21.64 9.84
N TRP A 151 4.88 -21.67 9.26
CA TRP A 151 5.71 -20.49 8.98
C TRP A 151 5.87 -20.27 7.47
N PHE A 152 5.85 -19.00 7.08
CA PHE A 152 5.93 -18.59 5.68
C PHE A 152 7.04 -17.58 5.47
N GLY A 153 7.82 -17.79 4.41
CA GLY A 153 8.65 -16.77 3.78
C GLY A 153 8.14 -16.53 2.37
N ILE A 154 8.05 -15.27 1.95
CA ILE A 154 7.53 -14.89 0.62
C ILE A 154 8.56 -14.00 -0.07
N GLU A 155 8.90 -14.35 -1.30
CA GLU A 155 9.81 -13.62 -2.17
C GLU A 155 8.97 -12.82 -3.18
N GLN A 156 8.93 -11.50 -3.02
CA GLN A 156 8.15 -10.60 -3.86
C GLN A 156 9.03 -9.96 -4.93
N GLU A 157 8.91 -10.48 -6.15
CA GLU A 157 9.50 -9.87 -7.32
C GLU A 157 8.64 -8.72 -7.88
N TYR A 158 9.27 -7.69 -8.43
CA TYR A 158 8.60 -6.57 -9.08
C TYR A 158 9.47 -5.88 -10.12
N VAL A 159 8.86 -5.22 -11.09
CA VAL A 159 9.54 -4.39 -12.10
C VAL A 159 9.17 -2.93 -11.90
N ILE A 160 10.16 -2.07 -11.81
CA ILE A 160 9.94 -0.63 -11.68
C ILE A 160 9.74 -0.02 -13.07
N LEU A 161 8.60 0.65 -13.26
CA LEU A 161 8.22 1.27 -14.53
C LEU A 161 8.25 2.80 -14.43
N GLU A 162 8.63 3.44 -15.53
CA GLU A 162 8.37 4.83 -15.84
C GLU A 162 6.86 5.08 -15.97
N ARG A 163 6.43 6.35 -15.90
CA ARG A 163 5.01 6.71 -16.04
C ARG A 163 4.39 6.35 -17.39
N ASN A 164 5.22 6.18 -18.42
CA ASN A 164 4.77 5.74 -19.75
C ASN A 164 4.67 4.20 -19.86
N GLY A 165 4.94 3.46 -18.78
CA GLY A 165 4.90 2.00 -18.73
C GLY A 165 6.19 1.30 -19.13
N ALA A 166 7.23 2.02 -19.56
CA ALA A 166 8.52 1.42 -19.90
C ALA A 166 9.32 1.10 -18.63
N PRO A 167 10.05 -0.02 -18.53
CA PRO A 167 10.92 -0.27 -17.38
C PRO A 167 12.03 0.78 -17.24
N ILE A 168 12.31 1.21 -16.00
CA ILE A 168 13.26 2.31 -15.75
C ILE A 168 14.67 1.96 -16.20
N GLY A 169 15.36 2.92 -16.82
CA GLY A 169 16.74 2.72 -17.27
C GLY A 169 16.91 1.82 -18.50
N TRP A 170 15.83 1.28 -19.08
CA TRP A 170 15.93 0.54 -20.32
C TRP A 170 16.40 1.45 -21.47
N PRO A 171 17.38 1.00 -22.27
CA PRO A 171 17.84 1.75 -23.43
C PRO A 171 16.72 1.83 -24.48
N LYS A 172 16.70 2.91 -25.28
CA LYS A 172 15.77 3.04 -26.41
C LYS A 172 15.97 1.95 -27.47
N ASP A 173 17.23 1.54 -27.64
CA ASP A 173 17.59 0.40 -28.48
C ASP A 173 17.69 -0.84 -27.59
N GLU A 174 16.72 -1.75 -27.71
CA GLU A 174 16.66 -2.98 -26.93
C GLU A 174 17.87 -3.90 -27.17
N GLN A 175 18.58 -3.76 -28.30
CA GLN A 175 19.81 -4.53 -28.57
C GLN A 175 20.96 -4.16 -27.62
N ALA A 176 20.88 -3.00 -26.96
CA ALA A 176 21.85 -2.60 -25.95
C ALA A 176 21.61 -3.28 -24.58
N LEU A 177 20.50 -4.02 -24.40
CA LEU A 177 20.28 -4.83 -23.21
C LEU A 177 21.30 -5.98 -23.14
N LYS A 178 21.88 -6.14 -21.96
CA LYS A 178 22.74 -7.26 -21.60
C LYS A 178 21.91 -8.53 -21.35
N LYS A 179 22.61 -9.66 -21.17
CA LYS A 179 21.95 -10.95 -20.89
C LYS A 179 21.44 -10.96 -19.45
N CYS A 180 20.39 -11.74 -19.16
CA CYS A 180 19.79 -11.81 -17.82
C CYS A 180 20.81 -12.06 -16.70
N ARG A 181 21.81 -12.92 -16.95
CA ARG A 181 22.86 -13.25 -15.96
C ARG A 181 23.71 -12.04 -15.54
N ASP A 182 23.76 -11.00 -16.35
CA ASP A 182 24.54 -9.79 -16.07
C ASP A 182 23.81 -8.86 -15.08
N TYR A 183 22.51 -9.08 -14.82
CA TYR A 183 21.67 -8.27 -13.93
C TYR A 183 21.47 -8.88 -12.54
N TYR A 184 21.40 -10.22 -12.44
CA TYR A 184 21.29 -10.93 -11.17
C TYR A 184 22.37 -10.49 -10.17
N TYR A 185 21.94 -10.03 -8.99
CA TYR A 185 22.81 -9.62 -7.88
C TYR A 185 23.86 -8.57 -8.25
N ALA A 186 23.67 -7.85 -9.36
CA ALA A 186 24.70 -7.01 -9.93
C ALA A 186 25.06 -5.82 -9.02
N VAL A 187 26.16 -5.17 -9.36
CA VAL A 187 26.56 -3.84 -8.89
C VAL A 187 27.05 -3.04 -10.10
N GLY A 188 26.76 -1.74 -10.12
CA GLY A 188 27.23 -0.83 -11.16
C GLY A 188 26.09 -0.16 -11.94
N PRO A 189 26.33 1.07 -12.42
CA PRO A 189 25.31 1.91 -13.06
C PRO A 189 24.75 1.30 -14.36
N ASP A 190 25.54 0.48 -15.06
CA ASP A 190 25.14 -0.12 -16.33
C ASP A 190 24.43 -1.48 -16.16
N ASN A 191 24.32 -1.98 -14.93
CA ASN A 191 23.75 -3.30 -14.63
C ASN A 191 22.51 -3.23 -13.75
N ILE A 192 22.18 -2.05 -13.20
CA ILE A 192 21.05 -1.88 -12.29
C ILE A 192 20.41 -0.53 -12.48
N ALA A 193 19.08 -0.52 -12.59
CA ALA A 193 18.26 0.67 -12.47
C ALA A 193 17.37 0.58 -11.22
N GLY A 194 17.13 1.71 -10.55
CA GLY A 194 16.12 1.79 -9.48
C GLY A 194 16.60 1.47 -8.06
N ARG A 195 17.90 1.26 -7.82
CA ARG A 195 18.43 0.95 -6.48
C ARG A 195 17.99 1.94 -5.41
N GLN A 196 17.89 3.22 -5.75
CA GLN A 196 17.40 4.25 -4.82
C GLN A 196 15.96 4.00 -4.32
N ILE A 197 15.10 3.40 -5.15
CA ILE A 197 13.72 3.05 -4.80
C ILE A 197 13.73 1.78 -3.95
N ALA A 198 14.44 0.74 -4.38
CA ALA A 198 14.57 -0.51 -3.66
C ALA A 198 15.18 -0.31 -2.25
N ASP A 199 16.32 0.38 -2.14
CA ASP A 199 16.97 0.62 -0.85
C ASP A 199 16.12 1.53 0.07
N ALA A 200 15.38 2.49 -0.48
CA ALA A 200 14.47 3.33 0.30
C ALA A 200 13.25 2.55 0.80
N HIS A 201 12.70 1.66 -0.02
CA HIS A 201 11.62 0.74 0.36
C HIS A 201 12.06 -0.18 1.51
N ILE A 202 13.23 -0.79 1.41
CA ILE A 202 13.78 -1.65 2.48
C ILE A 202 13.94 -0.88 3.80
N LYS A 203 14.45 0.36 3.75
CA LYS A 203 14.53 1.22 4.94
C LYS A 203 13.16 1.60 5.49
N ALA A 204 12.21 1.92 4.62
CA ALA A 204 10.84 2.28 5.00
C ALA A 204 10.13 1.10 5.68
N CYS A 205 10.24 -0.10 5.11
CA CYS A 205 9.74 -1.35 5.69
C CYS A 205 10.37 -1.64 7.07
N ALA A 206 11.69 -1.56 7.19
CA ALA A 206 12.39 -1.75 8.46
C ALA A 206 11.95 -0.72 9.52
N TYR A 207 11.77 0.54 9.12
CA TYR A 207 11.17 1.55 9.98
C TYR A 207 9.72 1.22 10.33
N ALA A 208 8.89 0.81 9.38
CA ALA A 208 7.49 0.46 9.63
C ALA A 208 7.33 -0.73 10.61
N GLY A 209 8.36 -1.58 10.70
CA GLY A 209 8.36 -2.81 11.50
C GLY A 209 8.02 -4.06 10.69
N VAL A 210 8.01 -3.95 9.36
CA VAL A 210 7.84 -5.08 8.45
C VAL A 210 8.98 -6.08 8.63
N LYS A 211 8.69 -7.39 8.73
CA LYS A 211 9.71 -8.44 8.88
C LYS A 211 10.32 -8.79 7.53
N LEU A 212 11.30 -7.98 7.13
CA LEU A 212 12.13 -8.26 5.97
C LEU A 212 13.17 -9.35 6.28
N TYR A 213 13.46 -10.17 5.28
CA TYR A 213 14.59 -11.09 5.28
C TYR A 213 15.75 -10.56 4.43
N GLY A 214 15.46 -10.00 3.24
CA GLY A 214 16.49 -9.50 2.33
C GLY A 214 15.92 -8.78 1.10
N SER A 215 16.82 -8.45 0.16
CA SER A 215 16.49 -7.90 -1.15
C SER A 215 17.65 -8.08 -2.14
N ASN A 216 17.32 -8.23 -3.42
CA ASN A 216 18.27 -8.35 -4.51
C ASN A 216 17.74 -7.75 -5.82
N PRO A 217 18.63 -7.28 -6.72
CA PRO A 217 18.28 -7.08 -8.12
C PRO A 217 18.14 -8.45 -8.81
N GLU A 218 17.20 -8.52 -9.74
CA GLU A 218 16.74 -9.75 -10.37
C GLU A 218 17.19 -9.87 -11.85
N ALA A 219 16.55 -10.77 -12.60
CA ALA A 219 16.91 -11.15 -13.97
C ALA A 219 16.90 -10.03 -15.04
N PHE A 220 16.28 -8.88 -14.77
CA PHE A 220 16.22 -7.74 -15.70
C PHE A 220 16.67 -6.43 -15.03
N LEU A 221 17.19 -5.48 -15.83
CA LEU A 221 17.78 -4.22 -15.38
C LEU A 221 16.95 -3.40 -14.36
N SER A 222 15.62 -3.50 -14.42
CA SER A 222 14.66 -2.74 -13.59
C SER A 222 13.89 -3.62 -12.60
N GLN A 223 14.23 -4.91 -12.55
CA GLN A 223 13.56 -5.90 -11.72
C GLN A 223 14.29 -6.06 -10.40
N TRP A 224 13.51 -6.17 -9.35
CA TRP A 224 13.97 -6.30 -7.98
C TRP A 224 13.11 -7.31 -7.24
N GLU A 225 13.68 -7.83 -6.16
CA GLU A 225 12.99 -8.69 -5.22
C GLU A 225 13.25 -8.20 -3.80
N TYR A 226 12.27 -8.40 -2.93
CA TYR A 226 12.46 -8.39 -1.50
C TYR A 226 11.76 -9.59 -0.86
N GLN A 227 12.29 -10.03 0.27
CA GLN A 227 11.77 -11.20 0.96
C GLN A 227 11.16 -10.78 2.30
N ILE A 228 9.98 -11.33 2.61
CA ILE A 228 9.26 -11.18 3.86
C ILE A 228 9.34 -12.49 4.63
N GLY A 229 9.57 -12.42 5.94
CA GLY A 229 9.52 -13.56 6.85
C GLY A 229 10.88 -14.05 7.38
N PRO A 230 10.91 -15.25 7.97
CA PRO A 230 9.76 -16.12 8.19
C PRO A 230 8.75 -15.52 9.19
N LEU A 231 7.46 -15.75 8.97
CA LEU A 231 6.35 -15.26 9.79
C LEU A 231 5.28 -16.35 9.99
N PRO A 232 4.63 -16.41 11.16
CA PRO A 232 3.60 -17.41 11.43
C PRO A 232 2.28 -17.04 10.76
N GLY A 233 1.62 -18.04 10.18
CA GLY A 233 0.21 -17.97 9.79
C GLY A 233 -0.16 -16.73 8.96
N VAL A 234 -1.21 -16.03 9.41
CA VAL A 234 -1.79 -14.88 8.69
C VAL A 234 -0.86 -13.65 8.66
N GLU A 235 0.11 -13.56 9.58
CA GLU A 235 1.01 -12.41 9.68
C GLU A 235 1.86 -12.25 8.41
N ALA A 236 2.21 -13.35 7.73
CA ALA A 236 2.95 -13.29 6.47
C ALA A 236 2.20 -12.47 5.41
N GLY A 237 0.87 -12.65 5.31
CA GLY A 237 0.03 -11.86 4.42
C GLY A 237 -0.09 -10.41 4.87
N ASP A 238 -0.24 -10.16 6.17
CA ASP A 238 -0.34 -8.80 6.72
C ASP A 238 0.94 -7.99 6.46
N HIS A 239 2.10 -8.63 6.61
CA HIS A 239 3.40 -8.02 6.34
C HIS A 239 3.65 -7.78 4.85
N LEU A 240 3.25 -8.71 3.96
CA LEU A 240 3.40 -8.55 2.52
C LEU A 240 2.49 -7.46 1.93
N TRP A 241 1.25 -7.35 2.41
CA TRP A 241 0.35 -6.28 1.96
C TRP A 241 0.79 -4.89 2.43
N MET A 242 1.55 -4.81 3.53
CA MET A 242 1.99 -3.54 4.10
C MET A 242 3.41 -3.14 3.71
N SER A 243 4.17 -4.05 3.09
CA SER A 243 5.53 -3.80 2.63
C SER A 243 5.58 -2.87 1.44
#